data_AF-A0A2V8SYE7-F1
#
_entry.id   AF-A0A2V8SYE7-F1
#
_cell.length_a   1.000
_cell.length_b   1.000
_cell.length_c   1.000
_cell.angle_alpha   90.00
_cell.angle_beta   90.00
_cell.angle_gamma   90.00
#
_symmetry.space_group_name_H-M   'P 1'
#
loop_
_entity.id
_entity.type
_entity.pdbx_description
1 polymer ?
#
loop_
_entity_poly.entity_id
_entity_poly.type
_entity_poly.pdbx_seq_one_letter_code
_entity_poly.pdbx_strand_id
1 'polypeptide(L)'
;MHATQEIENEDVASAHQAQGDESLETTRERMTKLLGYVGLEKATRTDVDKMVELWASAARPGLSSDERAAAFRDLYIQFKKLQGVDYSSRQQAVAGLAQTAATLFQAGCRLDLRLPEPRGTVSGDYIHVETRGRGPLSLLLISDAGVDGRELYRSFIERNEDHYTMHVVTLPGAGKARPQPWPEVFDVTRRPWLNNIEQSLARLVEKRSRAEKLVVLGTAIGGYFAARRPNGPPHFRSAWP
;
A
#
# COMPACT_ATOMS: atom_id res chain seq x y z
N MET A 1 2.62 -14.44 34.88
CA MET A 1 2.53 -14.11 33.44
C MET A 1 1.35 -13.17 33.19
N HIS A 2 1.40 -11.92 33.68
CA HIS A 2 0.31 -10.94 33.49
C HIS A 2 0.79 -9.51 33.18
N ALA A 3 2.09 -9.30 32.95
CA ALA A 3 2.68 -7.95 32.87
C ALA A 3 3.02 -7.46 31.44
N THR A 4 2.62 -8.19 30.39
CA THR A 4 3.01 -7.84 29.00
C THR A 4 1.88 -7.21 28.19
N GLN A 5 0.65 -7.13 28.73
CA GLN A 5 -0.52 -6.61 28.00
C GLN A 5 -0.85 -5.14 28.26
N GLU A 6 -0.25 -4.50 29.27
CA GLU A 6 -0.52 -3.09 29.57
C GLU A 6 0.32 -2.11 28.73
N ILE A 7 1.49 -2.54 28.23
CA ILE A 7 2.42 -1.65 27.51
C ILE A 7 1.97 -1.38 26.05
N GLU A 8 1.27 -2.33 25.39
CA GLU A 8 0.76 -2.10 24.03
C GLU A 8 -0.45 -1.15 23.97
N ASN A 9 -1.18 -0.98 25.07
CA ASN A 9 -2.35 -0.07 25.11
C ASN A 9 -1.97 1.40 25.37
N GLU A 10 -0.84 1.67 26.02
CA GLU A 10 -0.38 3.06 26.26
C GLU A 10 0.16 3.74 25.00
N ASP A 11 0.84 3.01 24.11
CA ASP A 11 1.42 3.58 22.88
C ASP A 11 0.34 3.94 21.83
N VAL A 12 -0.76 3.17 21.75
CA VAL A 12 -1.89 3.48 20.86
C VAL A 12 -2.71 4.66 21.40
N ALA A 13 -2.86 4.77 22.73
CA ALA A 13 -3.55 5.90 23.36
C ALA A 13 -2.79 7.23 23.17
N SER A 14 -1.46 7.18 23.20
CA SER A 14 -0.59 8.36 23.04
C SER A 14 -0.63 8.93 21.60
N ALA A 15 -0.80 8.07 20.58
CA ALA A 15 -1.00 8.50 19.20
C ALA A 15 -2.35 9.22 18.97
N HIS A 16 -3.38 8.91 19.77
CA HIS A 16 -4.69 9.57 19.69
C HIS A 16 -4.74 10.89 20.46
N GLN A 17 -3.93 11.09 21.51
CA GLN A 17 -3.93 12.33 22.29
C GLN A 17 -3.25 13.52 21.58
N ALA A 18 -2.41 13.29 20.57
CA ALA A 18 -1.80 14.36 19.77
C ALA A 18 -2.75 15.02 18.74
N GLN A 19 -4.01 14.59 18.64
CA GLN A 19 -5.03 15.16 17.74
C GLN A 19 -5.86 16.30 18.39
N GLY A 20 -5.57 16.68 19.64
CA GLY A 20 -6.45 17.50 20.48
C GLY A 20 -6.60 18.99 20.14
N ASP A 21 -5.95 19.53 19.10
CA ASP A 21 -6.06 20.96 18.78
C ASP A 21 -5.90 21.26 17.28
N GLU A 22 -6.36 20.36 16.41
CA GLU A 22 -6.45 20.68 14.98
C GLU A 22 -7.70 21.51 14.69
N SER A 23 -7.50 22.80 14.36
CA SER A 23 -8.60 23.64 13.90
C SER A 23 -9.17 23.12 12.58
N LEU A 24 -10.47 23.26 12.36
CA LEU A 24 -11.12 22.94 11.08
C LEU A 24 -10.47 23.65 9.88
N GLU A 25 -9.88 24.82 10.13
CA GLU A 25 -9.12 25.57 9.13
C GLU A 25 -7.89 24.78 8.66
N THR A 26 -7.15 24.15 9.58
CA THR A 26 -6.03 23.26 9.22
C THR A 26 -6.48 22.01 8.48
N THR A 27 -7.64 21.44 8.82
CA THR A 27 -8.21 20.29 8.10
C THR A 27 -8.58 20.65 6.66
N ARG A 28 -9.19 21.82 6.46
CA ARG A 28 -9.53 22.33 5.12
C ARG A 28 -8.29 22.56 4.27
N GLU A 29 -7.26 23.20 4.80
CA GLU A 29 -6.00 23.42 4.08
C GLU A 29 -5.34 22.10 3.66
N ARG A 30 -5.33 21.11 4.55
CA ARG A 30 -4.80 19.77 4.24
C ARG A 30 -5.63 19.07 3.17
N MET A 31 -6.96 19.15 3.24
CA MET A 31 -7.83 18.60 2.20
C MET A 31 -7.58 19.27 0.83
N THR A 32 -7.46 20.60 0.78
CA THR A 32 -7.11 21.32 -0.46
C THR A 32 -5.79 20.82 -1.03
N LYS A 33 -4.75 20.68 -0.20
CA LYS A 33 -3.44 20.16 -0.62
C LYS A 33 -3.52 18.72 -1.12
N LEU A 34 -4.27 17.86 -0.42
CA LEU A 34 -4.48 16.46 -0.80
C LEU A 34 -5.19 16.35 -2.15
N LEU A 35 -6.28 17.11 -2.35
CA LEU A 35 -7.01 17.13 -3.61
C LEU A 35 -6.12 17.63 -4.76
N GLY A 36 -5.36 18.71 -4.55
CA GLY A 36 -4.39 19.17 -5.54
C GLY A 36 -3.33 18.12 -5.88
N TYR A 37 -2.80 17.44 -4.86
CA TYR A 37 -1.80 16.38 -5.04
C TYR A 37 -2.28 15.21 -5.90
N VAL A 38 -3.57 14.87 -5.83
CA VAL A 38 -4.19 13.81 -6.63
C VAL A 38 -4.81 14.29 -7.95
N GLY A 39 -4.47 15.50 -8.40
CA GLY A 39 -4.91 16.04 -9.70
C GLY A 39 -6.34 16.60 -9.71
N LEU A 40 -6.85 17.03 -8.54
CA LEU A 40 -8.15 17.67 -8.37
C LEU A 40 -8.00 19.15 -8.01
N GLU A 41 -7.08 19.87 -8.66
CA GLU A 41 -6.79 21.29 -8.39
C GLU A 41 -7.98 22.21 -8.68
N LYS A 42 -8.97 21.74 -9.45
CA LYS A 42 -10.19 22.48 -9.80
C LYS A 42 -11.33 22.29 -8.80
N ALA A 43 -11.13 21.56 -7.71
CA ALA A 43 -12.15 21.39 -6.67
C ALA A 43 -12.57 22.76 -6.12
N THR A 44 -13.87 23.03 -6.07
CA THR A 44 -14.41 24.29 -5.55
C THR A 44 -14.33 24.30 -4.02
N ARG A 45 -14.50 25.48 -3.40
CA ARG A 45 -14.59 25.59 -1.94
C ARG A 45 -15.69 24.68 -1.35
N THR A 46 -16.84 24.61 -2.01
CA THR A 46 -17.95 23.73 -1.62
C THR A 46 -17.55 22.26 -1.67
N ASP A 47 -16.77 21.85 -2.68
CA ASP A 47 -16.27 20.47 -2.78
C ASP A 47 -15.31 20.14 -1.65
N VAL A 48 -14.39 21.05 -1.33
CA VAL A 48 -13.44 20.89 -0.22
C VAL A 48 -14.19 20.79 1.11
N ASP A 49 -15.14 21.69 1.38
CA ASP A 49 -15.93 21.67 2.62
C ASP A 49 -16.72 20.36 2.75
N LYS A 50 -17.29 19.84 1.66
CA LYS A 50 -17.98 18.54 1.68
C LYS A 50 -17.04 17.37 1.95
N MET A 51 -15.85 17.37 1.35
CA MET A 51 -14.84 16.33 1.61
C MET A 51 -14.36 16.35 3.06
N VAL A 52 -14.18 17.54 3.65
CA VAL A 52 -13.82 17.70 5.07
C VAL A 52 -14.92 17.14 5.98
N GLU A 53 -16.19 17.47 5.72
CA GLU A 53 -17.34 16.94 6.46
C GLU A 53 -17.40 15.40 6.41
N LEU A 54 -17.26 14.82 5.22
CA LEU A 54 -17.29 13.37 5.03
C LEU A 54 -16.11 12.67 5.70
N TRP A 55 -14.92 13.25 5.62
CA TRP A 55 -13.74 12.73 6.31
C TRP A 55 -13.90 12.81 7.83
N ALA A 56 -14.38 13.93 8.37
CA ALA A 56 -14.62 14.08 9.80
C ALA A 56 -15.68 13.09 10.32
N SER A 57 -16.72 12.84 9.52
CA SER A 57 -17.72 11.80 9.80
C SER A 57 -17.05 10.41 9.83
N ALA A 58 -16.27 10.05 8.80
CA ALA A 58 -15.60 8.75 8.73
C ALA A 58 -14.52 8.53 9.80
N ALA A 59 -13.87 9.61 10.27
CA ALA A 59 -12.85 9.59 11.31
C ALA A 59 -13.43 9.65 12.74
N ARG A 60 -14.75 9.84 12.90
CA ARG A 60 -15.39 9.99 14.22
C ARG A 60 -15.09 8.78 15.12
N PRO A 61 -14.69 9.00 16.38
CA PRO A 61 -14.50 7.91 17.34
C PRO A 61 -15.85 7.25 17.67
N GLY A 62 -15.81 5.96 18.03
CA GLY A 62 -17.00 5.23 18.49
C GLY A 62 -17.97 4.75 17.41
N LEU A 63 -17.73 5.01 16.12
CA LEU A 63 -18.52 4.39 15.05
C LEU A 63 -18.35 2.88 15.05
N SER A 64 -19.46 2.16 14.85
CA SER A 64 -19.45 0.75 14.48
C SER A 64 -18.74 0.52 13.13
N SER A 65 -18.38 -0.73 12.83
CA SER A 65 -17.78 -1.10 11.54
C SER A 65 -18.66 -0.67 10.37
N ASP A 66 -19.98 -0.93 10.46
CA ASP A 66 -20.92 -0.67 9.38
C ASP A 66 -21.15 0.83 9.15
N GLU A 67 -21.27 1.61 10.23
CA GLU A 67 -21.37 3.08 10.13
C GLU A 67 -20.10 3.68 9.53
N ARG A 68 -18.93 3.18 9.94
CA ARG A 68 -17.65 3.65 9.40
C ARG A 68 -17.49 3.29 7.92
N ALA A 69 -17.87 2.08 7.52
CA ALA A 69 -17.89 1.66 6.13
C ALA A 69 -18.86 2.54 5.29
N ALA A 70 -20.04 2.85 5.81
CA ALA A 70 -20.98 3.77 5.16
C ALA A 70 -20.38 5.18 4.97
N ALA A 71 -19.70 5.71 5.99
CA ALA A 71 -19.05 7.02 5.89
C ALA A 71 -17.90 7.03 4.86
N PHE A 72 -17.06 5.98 4.82
CA PHE A 72 -16.01 5.85 3.81
C PHE A 72 -16.57 5.65 2.39
N ARG A 73 -17.71 4.96 2.25
CA ARG A 73 -18.41 4.84 0.97
C ARG A 73 -18.82 6.22 0.45
N ASP A 74 -19.43 7.04 1.28
CA ASP A 74 -19.91 8.37 0.89
C ASP A 74 -18.73 9.30 0.55
N LEU A 75 -17.65 9.25 1.32
CA LEU A 75 -16.38 9.92 1.03
C LEU A 75 -15.81 9.50 -0.34
N TYR A 76 -15.77 8.20 -0.62
CA TYR A 76 -15.25 7.66 -1.89
C TYR A 76 -16.13 8.07 -3.07
N ILE A 77 -17.47 8.03 -2.94
CA ILE A 77 -18.39 8.47 -3.99
C ILE A 77 -18.16 9.95 -4.31
N GLN A 78 -18.06 10.81 -3.30
CA GLN A 78 -17.80 12.23 -3.52
C GLN A 78 -16.43 12.43 -4.19
N PHE A 79 -15.38 11.75 -3.72
CA PHE A 79 -14.07 11.80 -4.35
C PHE A 79 -14.11 11.41 -5.84
N LYS A 80 -14.82 10.34 -6.17
CA LYS A 80 -14.95 9.86 -7.55
C LYS A 80 -15.80 10.77 -8.43
N LYS A 81 -16.83 11.41 -7.87
CA LYS A 81 -17.58 12.46 -8.55
C LYS A 81 -16.66 13.64 -8.94
N LEU A 82 -15.73 14.03 -8.07
CA LEU A 82 -14.73 15.07 -8.40
C LEU A 82 -13.79 14.64 -9.52
N GLN A 83 -13.54 13.34 -9.67
CA GLN A 83 -12.81 12.77 -10.81
C GLN A 83 -13.66 12.63 -12.09
N GLY A 84 -14.93 13.03 -12.08
CA GLY A 84 -15.85 12.87 -13.20
C GLY A 84 -16.29 11.41 -13.43
N VAL A 85 -16.16 10.54 -12.43
CA VAL A 85 -16.53 9.12 -12.51
C VAL A 85 -17.83 8.87 -11.75
N ASP A 86 -18.83 8.33 -12.44
CA ASP A 86 -20.09 7.89 -11.82
C ASP A 86 -20.00 6.42 -11.37
N TYR A 87 -20.17 6.19 -10.07
CA TYR A 87 -20.19 4.86 -9.47
C TYR A 87 -21.60 4.33 -9.18
N SER A 88 -22.65 5.02 -9.64
CA SER A 88 -24.05 4.62 -9.46
C SER A 88 -24.30 3.15 -9.84
N SER A 89 -23.65 2.66 -10.90
CA SER A 89 -23.76 1.30 -11.43
C SER A 89 -22.84 0.25 -10.76
N ARG A 90 -21.95 0.67 -9.84
CA ARG A 90 -20.89 -0.19 -9.27
C ARG A 90 -20.98 -0.33 -7.75
N GLN A 91 -22.20 -0.34 -7.21
CA GLN A 91 -22.46 -0.32 -5.76
C GLN A 91 -21.70 -1.38 -4.97
N GLN A 92 -21.63 -2.62 -5.46
CA GLN A 92 -20.91 -3.70 -4.79
C GLN A 92 -19.40 -3.45 -4.70
N ALA A 93 -18.78 -2.94 -5.78
CA ALA A 93 -17.36 -2.62 -5.79
C ALA A 93 -17.04 -1.48 -4.82
N VAL A 94 -17.89 -0.44 -4.77
CA VAL A 94 -17.75 0.64 -3.81
C VAL A 94 -17.87 0.13 -2.37
N ALA A 95 -18.85 -0.74 -2.10
CA ALA A 95 -19.04 -1.32 -0.77
C ALA A 95 -17.80 -2.11 -0.31
N GLY A 96 -17.20 -2.94 -1.17
CA GLY A 96 -15.99 -3.68 -0.85
C GLY A 96 -14.79 -2.77 -0.53
N LEU A 97 -14.59 -1.72 -1.33
CA LEU A 97 -13.54 -0.72 -1.09
C LEU A 97 -13.75 0.05 0.21
N ALA A 98 -14.99 0.44 0.49
CA ALA A 98 -15.34 1.15 1.71
C ALA A 98 -15.14 0.28 2.97
N GLN A 99 -15.52 -1.00 2.89
CA GLN A 99 -15.25 -1.97 3.97
C GLN A 99 -13.75 -2.14 4.20
N THR A 100 -12.96 -2.22 3.11
CA THR A 100 -11.50 -2.34 3.21
C THR A 100 -10.89 -1.11 3.88
N ALA A 101 -11.31 0.09 3.48
CA ALA A 101 -10.86 1.35 4.08
C ALA A 101 -11.23 1.44 5.57
N ALA A 102 -12.44 1.02 5.95
CA ALA A 102 -12.88 0.98 7.33
C ALA A 102 -12.03 0.03 8.18
N THR A 103 -11.78 -1.19 7.69
CA THR A 103 -10.93 -2.18 8.36
C THR A 103 -9.50 -1.67 8.53
N LEU A 104 -8.90 -1.08 7.49
CA LEU A 104 -7.55 -0.51 7.57
C LEU A 104 -7.49 0.63 8.59
N PHE A 105 -8.47 1.53 8.58
CA PHE A 105 -8.54 2.61 9.55
C PHE A 105 -8.62 2.09 10.99
N GLN A 106 -9.47 1.08 11.24
CA GLN A 106 -9.59 0.44 12.55
C GLN A 106 -8.31 -0.28 12.99
N ALA A 107 -7.55 -0.83 12.03
CA ALA A 107 -6.24 -1.42 12.27
C ALA A 107 -5.13 -0.37 12.52
N GLY A 108 -5.48 0.91 12.63
CA GLY A 108 -4.52 1.99 12.89
C GLY A 108 -3.78 2.48 11.64
N CYS A 109 -4.20 2.09 10.43
CA CYS A 109 -3.65 2.70 9.22
C CYS A 109 -3.99 4.19 9.20
N ARG A 110 -2.95 5.03 9.09
CA ARG A 110 -3.10 6.47 9.00
C ARG A 110 -3.78 6.85 7.68
N LEU A 111 -5.08 7.14 7.75
CA LEU A 111 -5.80 7.92 6.74
C LEU A 111 -5.80 9.40 7.15
N ASP A 112 -4.63 9.93 7.52
CA ASP A 112 -4.51 11.36 7.79
C ASP A 112 -4.54 12.15 6.47
N LEU A 113 -4.93 13.43 6.56
CA LEU A 113 -4.98 14.32 5.40
C LEU A 113 -3.60 14.90 5.05
N ARG A 114 -2.53 14.50 5.75
CA ARG A 114 -1.20 15.02 5.47
C ARG A 114 -0.73 14.39 4.18
N LEU A 115 -0.06 15.18 3.36
CA LEU A 115 0.61 14.62 2.20
C LEU A 115 1.67 13.64 2.72
N PRO A 116 1.81 12.49 2.06
CA PRO A 116 2.76 11.51 2.49
C PRO A 116 4.19 12.01 2.18
N GLU A 117 5.12 11.74 3.09
CA GLU A 117 6.53 12.16 3.00
C GLU A 117 7.45 10.95 3.25
N PRO A 118 8.69 10.94 2.69
CA PRO A 118 9.27 11.97 1.83
C PRO A 118 8.72 11.92 0.40
N ARG A 119 8.61 13.09 -0.25
CA ARG A 119 8.31 13.20 -1.70
C ARG A 119 9.57 13.36 -2.55
N GLY A 120 9.52 12.87 -3.79
CA GLY A 120 10.59 13.02 -4.77
C GLY A 120 10.60 11.96 -5.87
N THR A 121 11.66 11.99 -6.67
CA THR A 121 11.88 11.03 -7.75
C THR A 121 12.39 9.71 -7.21
N VAL A 122 11.77 8.61 -7.62
CA VAL A 122 12.24 7.27 -7.28
C VAL A 122 13.54 6.97 -8.05
N SER A 123 14.65 6.84 -7.31
CA SER A 123 15.96 6.45 -7.86
C SER A 123 16.65 5.39 -7.00
N GLY A 124 17.26 4.40 -7.65
CA GLY A 124 17.93 3.26 -7.02
C GLY A 124 17.02 2.05 -6.73
N ASP A 125 17.57 1.09 -5.99
CA ASP A 125 16.88 -0.13 -5.58
C ASP A 125 16.20 0.07 -4.22
N TYR A 126 14.90 -0.22 -4.15
CA TYR A 126 14.10 -0.12 -2.91
C TYR A 126 13.67 -1.48 -2.38
N ILE A 127 13.78 -2.52 -3.21
CA ILE A 127 13.56 -3.89 -2.77
C ILE A 127 14.70 -4.32 -1.84
N HIS A 128 14.39 -5.14 -0.84
CA HIS A 128 15.38 -5.85 -0.06
C HIS A 128 15.42 -7.30 -0.51
N VAL A 129 16.62 -7.87 -0.66
CA VAL A 129 16.80 -9.28 -1.01
C VAL A 129 17.66 -9.96 0.04
N GLU A 130 17.14 -11.01 0.64
CA GLU A 130 17.87 -11.89 1.55
C GLU A 130 18.03 -13.27 0.90
N THR A 131 19.20 -13.88 1.00
CA THR A 131 19.43 -15.24 0.48
C THR A 131 19.53 -16.23 1.63
N ARG A 132 18.80 -17.34 1.53
CA ARG A 132 18.75 -18.43 2.52
C ARG A 132 18.83 -19.78 1.84
N GLY A 133 19.19 -20.80 2.60
CA GLY A 133 19.36 -22.16 2.09
C GLY A 133 20.59 -22.35 1.21
N ARG A 134 20.84 -23.61 0.88
CA ARG A 134 22.04 -24.11 0.21
C ARG A 134 21.72 -25.22 -0.80
N GLY A 135 20.44 -25.45 -1.08
CA GLY A 135 20.04 -26.48 -2.02
C GLY A 135 20.31 -26.13 -3.48
N PRO A 136 20.29 -27.13 -4.38
CA PRO A 136 20.72 -26.98 -5.78
C PRO A 136 19.71 -26.24 -6.67
N LEU A 137 18.48 -26.02 -6.20
CA LEU A 137 17.42 -25.37 -6.97
C LEU A 137 17.18 -23.96 -6.44
N SER A 138 17.20 -22.97 -7.34
CA SER A 138 17.10 -21.56 -6.93
C SER A 138 15.68 -21.02 -7.07
N LEU A 139 15.17 -20.42 -5.99
CA LEU A 139 13.84 -19.83 -5.88
C LEU A 139 13.94 -18.33 -5.64
N LEU A 140 13.13 -17.54 -6.32
CA LEU A 140 12.88 -16.14 -6.00
C LEU A 140 11.49 -16.02 -5.38
N LEU A 141 11.41 -15.65 -4.10
CA LEU A 141 10.17 -15.55 -3.33
C LEU A 141 9.82 -14.08 -3.11
N ILE A 142 8.78 -13.57 -3.77
CA ILE A 142 8.39 -12.15 -3.72
C ILE A 142 7.26 -11.97 -2.71
N SER A 143 7.47 -11.12 -1.70
CA SER A 143 6.46 -10.81 -0.68
C SER A 143 5.29 -9.99 -1.23
N ASP A 144 4.22 -9.88 -0.44
CA ASP A 144 3.18 -8.88 -0.66
C ASP A 144 3.65 -7.47 -0.22
N ALA A 145 2.92 -6.44 -0.65
CA ALA A 145 3.17 -5.06 -0.20
C ALA A 145 2.90 -4.92 1.30
N GLY A 146 3.79 -4.21 2.02
CA GLY A 146 3.67 -4.02 3.46
C GLY A 146 4.04 -5.25 4.32
N VAL A 147 4.44 -6.36 3.70
CA VAL A 147 4.79 -7.60 4.41
C VAL A 147 6.29 -7.86 4.32
N ASP A 148 6.96 -8.07 5.46
CA ASP A 148 8.36 -8.51 5.49
C ASP A 148 8.45 -9.94 4.95
N GLY A 149 9.14 -10.14 3.83
CA GLY A 149 9.27 -11.44 3.19
C GLY A 149 9.95 -12.48 4.09
N ARG A 150 10.83 -12.05 4.99
CA ARG A 150 11.54 -12.96 5.90
C ARG A 150 10.59 -13.62 6.88
N GLU A 151 9.67 -12.85 7.43
CA GLU A 151 8.64 -13.35 8.33
C GLU A 151 7.59 -14.17 7.56
N LEU A 152 7.15 -13.67 6.40
CA LEU A 152 6.17 -14.36 5.55
C LEU A 152 6.63 -15.78 5.15
N TYR A 153 7.89 -15.92 4.74
CA TYR A 153 8.42 -17.19 4.24
C TYR A 153 9.22 -17.99 5.27
N ARG A 154 9.33 -17.54 6.53
CA ARG A 154 10.18 -18.16 7.56
C ARG A 154 10.01 -19.67 7.65
N SER A 155 8.78 -20.14 7.87
CA SER A 155 8.51 -21.57 8.04
C SER A 155 8.78 -22.40 6.77
N PHE A 156 8.61 -21.79 5.59
CA PHE A 156 8.92 -22.45 4.33
C PHE A 156 10.43 -22.60 4.15
N ILE A 157 11.20 -21.56 4.47
CA ILE A 157 12.66 -21.55 4.40
C ILE A 157 13.24 -22.62 5.33
N GLU A 158 12.83 -22.61 6.60
CA GLU A 158 13.31 -23.56 7.62
C GLU A 158 13.11 -25.02 7.20
N ARG A 159 11.98 -25.34 6.55
CA ARG A 159 11.67 -26.70 6.11
C ARG A 159 12.38 -27.13 4.82
N ASN A 160 12.92 -26.19 4.04
CA ASN A 160 13.41 -26.50 2.69
C ASN A 160 14.80 -25.94 2.39
N GLU A 161 15.55 -25.50 3.38
CA GLU A 161 16.86 -24.86 3.17
C GLU A 161 17.92 -25.78 2.54
N ASP A 162 17.79 -27.09 2.72
CA ASP A 162 18.66 -28.08 2.08
C ASP A 162 18.26 -28.41 0.64
N HIS A 163 17.01 -28.09 0.26
CA HIS A 163 16.47 -28.38 -1.07
C HIS A 163 16.56 -27.19 -2.02
N TYR A 164 16.52 -25.97 -1.48
CA TYR A 164 16.54 -24.75 -2.28
C TYR A 164 17.57 -23.72 -1.81
N THR A 165 18.10 -22.96 -2.76
CA THR A 165 18.67 -21.64 -2.51
C THR A 165 17.58 -20.60 -2.75
N MET A 166 17.09 -19.95 -1.70
CA MET A 166 15.94 -19.05 -1.73
C MET A 166 16.39 -17.59 -1.63
N HIS A 167 16.01 -16.79 -2.62
CA HIS A 167 16.14 -15.34 -2.64
C HIS A 167 14.80 -14.72 -2.24
N VAL A 168 14.70 -14.31 -0.98
CA VAL A 168 13.52 -13.69 -0.40
C VAL A 168 13.54 -12.20 -0.72
N VAL A 169 12.56 -11.75 -1.50
CA VAL A 169 12.38 -10.34 -1.84
C VAL A 169 11.31 -9.74 -0.94
N THR A 170 11.68 -8.69 -0.21
CA THR A 170 10.76 -7.82 0.51
C THR A 170 10.53 -6.56 -0.31
N LEU A 171 9.26 -6.25 -0.58
CA LEU A 171 8.86 -5.07 -1.33
C LEU A 171 9.02 -3.78 -0.49
N PRO A 172 9.15 -2.62 -1.15
CA PRO A 172 9.40 -1.35 -0.46
C PRO A 172 8.39 -1.03 0.64
N GLY A 173 8.88 -0.49 1.76
CA GLY A 173 8.05 -0.07 2.89
C GLY A 173 7.77 -1.16 3.92
N ALA A 174 8.41 -2.33 3.82
CA ALA A 174 8.28 -3.42 4.78
C ALA A 174 9.64 -3.95 5.24
N GLY A 175 9.72 -4.40 6.49
CA GLY A 175 10.93 -5.01 7.05
C GLY A 175 12.17 -4.12 6.88
N LYS A 176 13.19 -4.66 6.19
CA LYS A 176 14.42 -3.93 5.84
C LYS A 176 14.38 -3.20 4.49
N ALA A 177 13.29 -3.33 3.73
CA ALA A 177 13.14 -2.65 2.45
C ALA A 177 12.83 -1.18 2.67
N ARG A 178 13.58 -0.30 1.99
CA ARG A 178 13.39 1.14 2.12
C ARG A 178 12.04 1.53 1.51
N PRO A 179 11.26 2.42 2.15
CA PRO A 179 10.09 2.98 1.49
C PRO A 179 10.53 3.78 0.26
N GLN A 180 9.73 3.72 -0.80
CA GLN A 180 9.93 4.61 -1.94
C GLN A 180 9.44 6.02 -1.58
N PRO A 181 10.09 7.09 -2.07
CA PRO A 181 9.53 8.42 -1.93
C PRO A 181 8.21 8.48 -2.69
N TRP A 182 7.28 9.28 -2.19
CA TRP A 182 6.06 9.58 -2.91
C TRP A 182 6.36 10.48 -4.12
N PRO A 183 5.72 10.32 -5.28
CA PRO A 183 5.97 11.22 -6.40
C PRO A 183 5.56 12.64 -6.00
N GLU A 184 6.11 13.63 -6.67
CA GLU A 184 5.69 15.02 -6.44
C GLU A 184 4.23 15.26 -6.84
N VAL A 185 3.75 14.50 -7.83
CA VAL A 185 2.37 14.50 -8.34
C VAL A 185 1.85 13.06 -8.36
N PHE A 186 0.68 12.84 -7.77
CA PHE A 186 0.05 11.53 -7.78
C PHE A 186 -0.69 11.29 -9.09
N ASP A 187 -0.05 10.51 -9.97
CA ASP A 187 -0.64 10.06 -11.24
C ASP A 187 -0.80 8.53 -11.22
N VAL A 188 -2.04 8.08 -11.05
CA VAL A 188 -2.41 6.66 -11.02
C VAL A 188 -2.11 5.93 -12.34
N THR A 189 -1.94 6.65 -13.45
CA THR A 189 -1.66 6.05 -14.75
C THR A 189 -0.17 5.77 -14.94
N ARG A 190 0.70 6.63 -14.38
CA ARG A 190 2.16 6.52 -14.50
C ARG A 190 2.76 5.47 -13.59
N ARG A 191 2.16 5.22 -12.42
CA ARG A 191 2.55 4.15 -11.47
C ARG A 191 4.07 4.06 -11.22
N PRO A 192 4.75 5.17 -10.88
CA PRO A 192 6.22 5.22 -10.81
C PRO A 192 6.80 4.17 -9.86
N TRP A 193 6.12 3.90 -8.74
CA TRP A 193 6.57 2.90 -7.78
C TRP A 193 6.56 1.47 -8.30
N LEU A 194 5.48 1.10 -8.99
CA LEU A 194 5.34 -0.24 -9.57
C LEU A 194 6.37 -0.42 -10.68
N ASN A 195 6.57 0.60 -11.52
CA ASN A 195 7.59 0.55 -12.56
C ASN A 195 9.00 0.38 -11.99
N ASN A 196 9.35 1.06 -10.89
CA ASN A 196 10.65 0.86 -10.25
C ASN A 196 10.80 -0.56 -9.69
N ILE A 197 9.76 -1.10 -9.02
CA ILE A 197 9.77 -2.47 -8.51
C ILE A 197 9.95 -3.46 -9.67
N GLU A 198 9.19 -3.31 -10.76
CA GLU A 198 9.30 -4.15 -11.96
C GLU A 198 10.72 -4.13 -12.53
N GLN A 199 11.32 -2.95 -12.67
CA GLN A 199 12.69 -2.82 -13.16
C GLN A 199 13.73 -3.44 -12.22
N SER A 200 13.56 -3.26 -10.91
CA SER A 200 14.47 -3.83 -9.90
C SER A 200 14.40 -5.36 -9.89
N LEU A 201 13.19 -5.91 -9.95
CA LEU A 201 12.96 -7.35 -10.07
C LEU A 201 13.48 -7.89 -11.39
N ALA A 202 13.29 -7.19 -12.50
CA ALA A 202 13.82 -7.58 -13.81
C ALA A 202 15.34 -7.71 -13.79
N ARG A 203 16.05 -6.70 -13.26
CA ARG A 203 17.51 -6.74 -13.09
C ARG A 203 17.95 -7.90 -12.19
N LEU A 204 17.22 -8.15 -11.10
CA LEU A 204 17.51 -9.25 -10.18
C LEU A 204 17.34 -10.62 -10.87
N VAL A 205 16.22 -10.81 -11.58
CA VAL A 205 15.94 -12.04 -12.33
C VAL A 205 16.98 -12.25 -13.42
N GLU A 206 17.31 -11.23 -14.21
CA GLU A 206 18.33 -11.31 -15.25
C GLU A 206 19.71 -11.67 -14.69
N LYS A 207 20.11 -11.01 -13.58
CA LYS A 207 21.39 -11.29 -12.93
C LYS A 207 21.48 -12.75 -12.45
N ARG A 208 20.41 -13.29 -11.90
CA ARG A 208 20.37 -14.65 -11.32
C ARG A 208 20.21 -15.72 -12.40
N SER A 209 19.34 -15.50 -13.38
CA SER A 209 19.06 -16.48 -14.44
C SER A 209 20.25 -16.76 -15.35
N ARG A 210 21.24 -15.86 -15.40
CA ARG A 210 22.53 -16.08 -16.08
C ARG A 210 23.41 -17.11 -15.36
N ALA A 211 23.26 -17.28 -14.05
CA ALA A 211 24.06 -18.20 -13.25
C ALA A 211 23.38 -19.56 -13.07
N GLU A 212 22.05 -19.59 -13.03
CA GLU A 212 21.29 -20.79 -12.64
C GLU A 212 19.84 -20.77 -13.16
N LYS A 213 19.18 -21.94 -13.11
CA LYS A 213 17.74 -22.03 -13.38
C LYS A 213 16.97 -21.48 -12.18
N LEU A 214 16.26 -20.37 -12.40
CA LEU A 214 15.49 -19.66 -11.37
C LEU A 214 13.99 -19.92 -11.51
N VAL A 215 13.33 -20.32 -10.41
CA VAL A 215 11.86 -20.36 -10.31
C VAL A 215 11.39 -19.13 -9.52
N VAL A 216 10.36 -18.43 -10.02
CA VAL A 216 9.84 -17.22 -9.39
C VAL A 216 8.44 -17.48 -8.84
N LEU A 217 8.24 -17.13 -7.56
CA LEU A 217 6.98 -17.28 -6.83
C LEU A 217 6.66 -15.97 -6.11
N GLY A 218 5.39 -15.69 -5.88
CA GLY A 218 5.00 -14.55 -5.05
C GLY A 218 3.54 -14.61 -4.61
N THR A 219 3.24 -13.85 -3.56
CA THR A 219 1.89 -13.71 -2.97
C THR A 219 1.24 -12.41 -3.42
N ALA A 220 -0.06 -12.40 -3.72
CA ALA A 220 -0.82 -11.21 -4.10
C ALA A 220 -0.07 -10.29 -5.09
N ILE A 221 0.39 -9.09 -4.69
CA ILE A 221 1.14 -8.21 -5.61
C ILE A 221 2.49 -8.82 -6.03
N GLY A 222 3.15 -9.56 -5.15
CA GLY A 222 4.33 -10.36 -5.48
C GLY A 222 4.03 -11.42 -6.54
N GLY A 223 2.84 -12.02 -6.49
CA GLY A 223 2.35 -12.95 -7.50
C GLY A 223 2.10 -12.27 -8.85
N TYR A 224 1.57 -11.05 -8.84
CA TYR A 224 1.46 -10.20 -10.03
C TYR A 224 2.84 -9.99 -10.68
N PHE A 225 3.87 -9.63 -9.90
CA PHE A 225 5.22 -9.45 -10.43
C PHE A 225 5.84 -10.76 -10.91
N ALA A 226 5.59 -11.89 -10.22
CA ALA A 226 6.07 -13.20 -10.65
C ALA A 226 5.48 -13.63 -12.00
N ALA A 227 4.19 -13.35 -12.23
CA ALA A 227 3.49 -13.65 -13.47
C ALA A 227 3.90 -12.72 -14.63
N ARG A 228 4.17 -11.46 -14.31
CA ARG A 228 4.55 -10.43 -15.28
C ARG A 228 6.04 -10.55 -15.62
N ARG A 229 6.36 -11.46 -16.56
CA ARG A 229 7.73 -11.65 -17.04
C ARG A 229 8.30 -10.35 -17.63
N PRO A 230 9.53 -9.93 -17.24
CA PRO A 230 10.19 -8.75 -17.80
C PRO A 230 10.38 -8.78 -19.32
N ASN A 231 10.49 -9.98 -19.91
CA ASN A 231 10.82 -10.18 -21.33
C ASN A 231 9.75 -10.99 -22.11
N GLY A 232 8.54 -11.12 -21.58
CA GLY A 232 7.43 -11.72 -22.31
C GLY A 232 6.74 -10.69 -23.22
N PRO A 233 6.16 -11.08 -24.37
CA PRO A 233 5.32 -10.16 -25.13
C PRO A 233 4.20 -9.60 -24.23
N PRO A 234 3.73 -8.36 -24.46
CA PRO A 234 2.87 -7.59 -23.55
C PRO A 234 1.41 -8.11 -23.47
N HIS A 235 1.18 -9.41 -23.53
CA HIS A 235 -0.15 -10.02 -23.62
C HIS A 235 -0.86 -10.22 -22.29
N PHE A 236 -0.22 -9.99 -21.14
CA PHE A 236 -0.94 -9.93 -19.86
C PHE A 236 -1.42 -8.50 -19.59
N ARG A 237 -2.57 -8.15 -20.19
CA ARG A 237 -3.45 -7.12 -19.61
C ARG A 237 -4.02 -7.75 -18.34
N SER A 238 -3.46 -7.43 -17.19
CA SER A 238 -4.12 -7.75 -15.91
C SER A 238 -5.45 -7.00 -15.90
N ALA A 239 -6.55 -7.72 -16.08
CA ALA A 239 -7.88 -7.26 -15.76
C ALA A 239 -8.03 -7.28 -14.24
N TRP A 240 -7.41 -6.31 -13.58
CA TRP A 240 -7.90 -5.85 -12.29
C TRP A 240 -8.90 -4.72 -12.59
N PRO A 241 -10.14 -4.79 -12.06
CA PRO A 241 -11.17 -3.77 -12.27
C PRO A 241 -10.82 -2.42 -11.64
#